data_AF-A0A1G0T068-F1
#
_entry.id   AF-A0A1G0T068-F1
#
_cell.length_a   1.000
_cell.length_b   1.000
_cell.length_c   1.000
_cell.angle_alpha   90.00
_cell.angle_beta   90.00
_cell.angle_gamma   90.00
#
_symmetry.space_group_name_H-M   'P 1'
#
loop_
_entity.id
_entity.type
_entity.pdbx_description
1 polymer ?
#
loop_
_entity_poly.entity_id
_entity_poly.type
_entity_poly.pdbx_seq_one_letter_code
_entity_poly.pdbx_strand_id
1 'polypeptide(L)'
;MSTNTDYLNVLNSLEKIIDIGLIYGAVPDDYHEKRKDLENRYNEFKLCCEWIEKYRFHPTEKEYKKYVQVQTYNSYYLKHLVEKWSGRYISNGAFIAAVRFMNIPFRPIYGTPDVSVTIFLKETATLL
;
A
#
# COMPACT_ATOMS: atom_id res chain seq x y z
N MET A 1 13.05 12.17 5.33
CA MET A 1 12.24 10.99 4.98
C MET A 1 13.08 10.15 4.05
N SER A 2 13.46 8.93 4.46
CA SER A 2 14.15 7.97 3.59
C SER A 2 13.24 7.69 2.39
N THR A 3 13.77 7.88 1.18
CA THR A 3 12.99 7.76 -0.05
C THR A 3 12.84 6.28 -0.43
N ASN A 4 11.70 5.90 -1.01
CA ASN A 4 11.35 4.52 -1.43
C ASN A 4 12.47 3.72 -2.15
N THR A 5 13.43 4.40 -2.77
CA THR A 5 14.64 3.82 -3.37
C THR A 5 15.51 3.05 -2.37
N ASP A 6 15.50 3.42 -1.10
CA ASP A 6 16.39 2.88 -0.07
C ASP A 6 16.04 1.42 0.28
N TYR A 7 14.77 1.03 0.24
CA TYR A 7 14.35 -0.32 0.64
C TYR A 7 14.71 -1.41 -0.40
N LEU A 8 14.44 -1.16 -1.69
CA LEU A 8 14.86 -2.07 -2.76
C LEU A 8 16.39 -2.17 -2.84
N ASN A 9 17.10 -1.06 -2.59
CA ASN A 9 18.55 -1.07 -2.49
C ASN A 9 19.04 -1.91 -1.31
N VAL A 10 18.37 -1.85 -0.16
CA VAL A 10 18.66 -2.72 0.99
C VAL A 10 18.41 -4.19 0.63
N LEU A 11 17.27 -4.54 0.03
CA LEU A 11 16.99 -5.93 -0.38
C LEU A 11 18.04 -6.47 -1.36
N ASN A 12 18.42 -5.68 -2.37
CA ASN A 12 19.45 -6.05 -3.34
C ASN A 12 20.85 -6.15 -2.69
N SER A 13 21.15 -5.31 -1.69
CA SER A 13 22.41 -5.42 -0.96
C SER A 13 22.48 -6.70 -0.11
N LEU A 14 21.36 -7.11 0.49
CA LEU A 14 21.26 -8.35 1.26
C LEU A 14 21.40 -9.58 0.37
N GLU A 15 20.88 -9.54 -0.86
CA GLU A 15 21.08 -10.60 -1.86
C GLU A 15 22.57 -10.82 -2.14
N LYS A 16 23.29 -9.74 -2.46
CA LYS A 16 24.72 -9.80 -2.72
C LYS A 16 25.48 -10.33 -1.51
N ILE A 17 25.09 -9.95 -0.29
CA ILE A 17 25.72 -10.45 0.94
C ILE A 17 25.46 -11.95 1.12
N ILE A 18 24.25 -12.43 0.83
CA ILE A 18 23.90 -13.85 0.90
C ILE A 18 24.66 -14.66 -0.15
N ASP A 19 24.70 -14.18 -1.40
CA ASP A 19 25.40 -14.83 -2.51
C ASP A 19 26.93 -14.85 -2.33
N ILE A 20 27.49 -13.84 -1.66
CA ILE A 20 28.94 -13.71 -1.44
C ILE A 20 29.40 -14.40 -0.14
N GLY A 21 28.52 -14.57 0.86
CA GLY A 21 28.95 -14.73 2.25
C GLY A 21 28.35 -15.85 3.10
N LEU A 22 27.36 -16.61 2.63
CA LEU A 22 26.80 -17.71 3.43
C LEU A 22 27.11 -19.07 2.81
N ILE A 23 27.75 -19.91 3.62
CA ILE A 23 27.90 -21.36 3.41
C ILE A 23 26.56 -21.88 2.89
N TYR A 24 26.56 -22.49 1.70
CA TYR A 24 25.37 -22.96 0.96
C TYR A 24 24.36 -23.78 1.78
N GLY A 25 24.69 -24.24 2.99
CA GLY A 25 23.77 -24.90 3.94
C GLY A 25 22.97 -23.99 4.89
N ALA A 26 23.14 -22.66 4.83
CA ALA A 26 22.46 -21.71 5.73
C ALA A 26 21.33 -20.90 5.06
N VAL A 27 21.19 -20.97 3.73
CA VAL A 27 20.10 -20.32 2.99
C VAL A 27 18.92 -21.29 2.95
N PRO A 28 17.74 -20.91 3.48
CA PRO A 28 16.56 -21.75 3.37
C PRO A 28 16.19 -22.01 1.90
N ASP A 29 15.73 -23.23 1.59
CA ASP A 29 15.37 -23.63 0.22
C ASP A 29 14.30 -22.69 -0.42
N ASP A 30 13.47 -22.07 0.41
CA ASP A 30 12.39 -21.17 -0.01
C ASP A 30 12.78 -19.68 -0.06
N TYR A 31 14.06 -19.35 0.12
CA TYR A 31 14.53 -17.96 0.18
C TYR A 31 14.12 -17.15 -1.06
N HIS A 32 14.38 -17.65 -2.26
CA HIS A 32 14.09 -16.93 -3.50
C HIS A 32 12.59 -16.73 -3.70
N GLU A 33 11.77 -17.70 -3.31
CA GLU A 33 10.31 -17.61 -3.38
C GLU A 33 9.80 -16.54 -2.41
N LYS A 34 10.21 -16.59 -1.13
CA LYS A 34 9.84 -15.61 -0.10
C LYS A 34 10.27 -14.19 -0.48
N ARG A 35 11.46 -14.06 -1.07
CA ARG A 35 11.96 -12.77 -1.58
C ARG A 35 11.04 -12.23 -2.68
N LYS A 36 10.71 -13.05 -3.67
CA LYS A 36 9.82 -12.64 -4.76
C LYS A 36 8.43 -12.27 -4.25
N ASP A 37 7.89 -13.01 -3.27
CA ASP A 37 6.64 -12.65 -2.59
C ASP A 37 6.75 -11.27 -1.91
N LEU A 38 7.84 -11.01 -1.20
CA LEU A 38 8.08 -9.73 -0.54
C LEU A 38 8.19 -8.57 -1.54
N GLU A 39 8.92 -8.76 -2.64
CA GLU A 39 9.04 -7.77 -3.73
C GLU A 39 7.66 -7.48 -4.36
N ASN A 40 6.84 -8.51 -4.60
CA ASN A 40 5.48 -8.35 -5.09
C ASN A 40 4.62 -7.54 -4.12
N ARG A 41 4.62 -7.88 -2.83
CA ARG A 41 3.89 -7.13 -1.80
C ARG A 41 4.35 -5.68 -1.69
N TYR A 42 5.64 -5.42 -1.84
CA TYR A 42 6.18 -4.06 -1.86
C TYR A 42 5.69 -3.28 -3.09
N ASN A 43 5.64 -3.91 -4.26
CA ASN A 43 5.08 -3.30 -5.46
C ASN A 43 3.58 -2.98 -5.31
N GLU A 44 2.80 -3.89 -4.72
CA GLU A 44 1.39 -3.63 -4.38
C GLU A 44 1.25 -2.41 -3.46
N PHE A 45 2.03 -2.36 -2.37
CA PHE A 45 2.06 -1.23 -1.44
C PHE A 45 2.39 0.09 -2.15
N LYS A 46 3.35 0.08 -3.07
CA LYS A 46 3.75 1.26 -3.83
C LYS A 46 2.61 1.76 -4.73
N LEU A 47 1.94 0.87 -5.44
CA LEU A 47 0.77 1.21 -6.25
C LEU A 47 -0.36 1.82 -5.41
N CYS A 48 -0.59 1.30 -4.20
CA CYS A 48 -1.55 1.88 -3.27
C CYS A 48 -1.14 3.30 -2.87
N CYS A 49 0.13 3.54 -2.51
CA CYS A 49 0.63 4.88 -2.18
C CYS A 49 0.46 5.85 -3.34
N GLU A 50 0.81 5.43 -4.57
CA GLU A 50 0.68 6.25 -5.78
C GLU A 50 -0.78 6.61 -6.08
N TRP A 51 -1.69 5.64 -6.00
CA TRP A 51 -3.11 5.86 -6.21
C TRP A 51 -3.68 6.83 -5.16
N ILE A 52 -3.36 6.59 -3.89
CA ILE A 52 -3.81 7.45 -2.80
C ILE A 52 -3.29 8.88 -3.01
N GLU A 53 -2.00 9.06 -3.31
CA GLU A 53 -1.43 10.39 -3.54
C GLU A 53 -2.09 11.12 -4.71
N LYS A 54 -2.36 10.39 -5.79
CA LYS A 54 -2.98 10.95 -7.00
C LYS A 54 -4.42 11.41 -6.77
N TYR A 55 -5.20 10.59 -6.05
CA TYR A 55 -6.65 10.75 -5.97
C TYR A 55 -7.14 11.33 -4.64
N ARG A 56 -6.32 11.31 -3.59
CA ARG A 56 -6.64 12.04 -2.36
C ARG A 56 -6.61 13.53 -2.63
N PHE A 57 -7.44 14.26 -1.91
CA PHE A 57 -7.29 15.70 -1.80
C PHE A 57 -7.42 16.11 -0.34
N HIS A 58 -6.74 17.19 0.03
CA HIS A 58 -6.83 17.78 1.36
C HIS A 58 -7.81 18.94 1.27
N PRO A 59 -9.08 18.77 1.67
CA PRO A 59 -10.04 19.86 1.58
C PRO A 59 -9.58 21.04 2.43
N THR A 60 -9.62 22.25 1.85
CA THR A 60 -9.52 23.50 2.61
C THR A 60 -10.76 23.69 3.50
N GLU A 61 -10.72 24.55 4.51
CA GLU A 61 -11.88 24.81 5.39
C GLU A 61 -13.16 25.19 4.62
N LYS A 62 -13.00 25.88 3.48
CA LYS A 62 -14.09 26.29 2.60
C LYS A 62 -14.66 25.11 1.79
N GLU A 63 -13.81 24.20 1.35
CA GLU A 63 -14.21 22.97 0.65
C GLU A 63 -14.82 21.95 1.59
N TYR A 64 -14.33 21.87 2.84
CA TYR A 64 -14.92 21.03 3.87
C TYR A 64 -16.42 21.33 3.95
N LYS A 65 -16.81 22.58 4.24
CA LYS A 65 -18.22 23.03 4.35
C LYS A 65 -19.10 22.75 3.12
N LYS A 66 -18.51 22.66 1.92
CA LYS A 66 -19.22 22.41 0.65
C LYS A 66 -19.39 20.92 0.34
N TYR A 67 -18.45 20.09 0.78
CA TYR A 67 -18.35 18.68 0.41
C TYR A 67 -18.43 17.72 1.62
N VAL A 68 -18.92 18.17 2.81
CA VAL A 68 -19.04 17.32 4.02
C VAL A 68 -20.11 16.23 3.84
N GLN A 69 -19.79 15.19 3.08
CA GLN A 69 -19.87 13.86 3.65
C GLN A 69 -18.44 13.35 3.72
N VAL A 70 -17.88 13.33 4.95
CA VAL A 70 -16.68 12.56 5.24
C VAL A 70 -16.99 11.12 4.87
N GLN A 71 -16.48 10.65 3.74
CA GLN A 71 -16.75 9.29 3.31
C GLN A 71 -15.77 8.35 4.02
N THR A 72 -16.36 7.38 4.71
CA THR A 72 -15.62 6.30 5.34
C THR A 72 -15.83 5.07 4.48
N TYR A 73 -14.76 4.55 3.90
CA TYR A 73 -14.81 3.39 3.01
C TYR A 73 -14.18 2.18 3.69
N ASN A 74 -14.64 0.98 3.33
CA ASN A 74 -13.94 -0.25 3.69
C ASN A 74 -12.65 -0.36 2.85
N SER A 75 -11.53 -0.74 3.47
CA SER A 75 -10.25 -0.98 2.79
C SER A 75 -10.37 -1.98 1.63
N TYR A 76 -11.21 -3.00 1.77
CA TYR A 76 -11.51 -3.97 0.74
C TYR A 76 -12.14 -3.32 -0.49
N TYR A 77 -13.04 -2.36 -0.29
CA TYR A 77 -13.62 -1.59 -1.39
C TYR A 77 -12.57 -0.72 -2.07
N LEU A 78 -11.76 0.00 -1.27
CA LEU A 78 -10.73 0.89 -1.81
C LEU A 78 -9.63 0.14 -2.56
N LYS A 79 -9.20 -1.04 -2.09
CA LYS A 79 -8.19 -1.84 -2.79
C LYS A 79 -8.65 -2.17 -4.22
N HIS A 80 -9.93 -2.47 -4.42
CA HIS A 80 -10.47 -2.78 -5.74
C HIS A 80 -10.44 -1.57 -6.68
N LEU A 81 -10.56 -0.34 -6.17
CA LEU A 81 -10.35 0.86 -6.99
C LEU A 81 -8.89 0.97 -7.45
N VAL A 82 -7.93 0.60 -6.60
CA VAL A 82 -6.51 0.53 -6.97
C VAL A 82 -6.28 -0.58 -8.00
N GLU A 83 -6.92 -1.74 -7.85
CA GLU A 83 -6.82 -2.84 -8.81
C GLU A 83 -7.33 -2.44 -10.20
N LYS A 84 -8.49 -1.79 -10.26
CA LYS A 84 -9.03 -1.26 -11.51
C LYS A 84 -8.12 -0.21 -12.15
N TRP A 85 -7.57 0.69 -11.34
CA TRP A 85 -6.65 1.72 -11.83
C TRP A 85 -5.34 1.14 -12.37
N SER A 86 -4.78 0.14 -11.70
CA SER A 86 -3.46 -0.41 -12.01
C SER A 86 -3.49 -1.60 -12.97
N GLY A 87 -4.65 -2.24 -13.15
CA GLY A 87 -4.80 -3.49 -13.90
C GLY A 87 -4.12 -4.69 -13.21
N ARG A 88 -3.85 -4.60 -11.90
CA ARG A 88 -3.13 -5.62 -11.12
C ARG A 88 -3.92 -6.00 -9.88
N TYR A 89 -3.73 -7.23 -9.40
CA TYR A 89 -4.23 -7.63 -8.09
C TYR A 89 -3.53 -6.84 -6.97
N ILE A 90 -4.26 -6.51 -5.92
CA ILE A 90 -3.76 -5.84 -4.72
C ILE A 90 -4.28 -6.58 -3.49
N SER A 91 -3.37 -7.05 -2.63
CA SER A 91 -3.75 -7.59 -1.34
C SER A 91 -4.34 -6.49 -0.44
N ASN A 92 -5.35 -6.84 0.37
CA ASN A 92 -5.93 -5.89 1.32
C ASN A 92 -4.87 -5.38 2.32
N GLY A 93 -3.94 -6.26 2.70
CA GLY A 93 -2.82 -5.92 3.58
C GLY A 93 -1.90 -4.85 3.01
N ALA A 94 -1.59 -4.89 1.71
CA ALA A 94 -0.79 -3.85 1.06
C ALA A 94 -1.49 -2.48 1.09
N PHE A 95 -2.81 -2.46 0.86
CA PHE A 95 -3.60 -1.23 0.94
C PHE A 95 -3.63 -0.66 2.37
N ILE A 96 -3.87 -1.51 3.38
CA ILE A 96 -3.85 -1.11 4.80
C ILE A 96 -2.47 -0.57 5.19
N ALA A 97 -1.39 -1.22 4.73
CA ALA A 97 -0.03 -0.75 4.98
C ALA A 97 0.20 0.65 4.38
N ALA A 98 -0.29 0.92 3.17
CA ALA A 98 -0.22 2.24 2.54
C ALA A 98 -0.99 3.31 3.33
N VAL A 99 -2.22 3.01 3.76
CA VAL A 99 -3.03 3.90 4.61
C VAL A 99 -2.29 4.29 5.89
N ARG A 100 -1.67 3.30 6.56
CA ARG A 100 -0.87 3.53 7.77
C ARG A 100 0.37 4.36 7.49
N PHE A 101 1.10 4.02 6.43
CA PHE A 101 2.32 4.71 6.02
C PHE A 101 2.06 6.20 5.70
N MET A 102 0.94 6.49 5.02
CA MET A 102 0.54 7.84 4.65
C MET A 102 -0.19 8.59 5.76
N ASN A 103 -0.26 8.02 6.96
CA ASN A 103 -0.90 8.58 8.15
C ASN A 103 -2.37 8.99 7.93
N ILE A 104 -3.11 8.20 7.14
CA ILE A 104 -4.52 8.43 6.86
C ILE A 104 -5.36 7.84 8.00
N PRO A 105 -6.36 8.56 8.54
CA PRO A 105 -7.18 8.04 9.63
C PRO A 105 -7.92 6.75 9.23
N PHE A 106 -7.82 5.73 10.08
CA PHE A 106 -8.51 4.46 9.90
C PHE A 106 -8.99 3.87 11.23
N ARG A 107 -9.96 2.95 11.17
CA ARG A 107 -10.45 2.18 12.31
C ARG A 107 -10.61 0.70 11.91
N PRO A 108 -10.20 -0.26 12.75
CA PRO A 108 -10.49 -1.68 12.50
C PRO A 108 -12.00 -1.94 12.40
N ILE A 109 -12.41 -2.84 11.51
CA ILE A 109 -13.77 -3.36 11.45
C ILE A 109 -13.79 -4.66 12.27
N TYR A 110 -14.59 -4.70 13.34
CA TYR A 110 -14.60 -5.84 14.25
C TYR A 110 -15.07 -7.11 13.55
N GLY A 111 -14.34 -8.22 13.75
CA GLY A 111 -14.66 -9.51 13.15
C GLY A 111 -14.20 -9.70 11.71
N THR A 112 -13.50 -8.73 11.10
CA THR A 112 -12.94 -8.85 9.76
C THR A 112 -11.46 -8.42 9.73
N PRO A 113 -10.69 -8.80 8.69
CA PRO A 113 -9.33 -8.30 8.49
C PRO A 113 -9.28 -6.88 7.89
N ASP A 114 -10.43 -6.20 7.77
CA ASP A 114 -10.55 -4.91 7.07
C ASP A 114 -10.47 -3.72 8.03
N VAL A 115 -10.25 -2.54 7.44
CA VAL A 115 -10.34 -1.26 8.17
C VAL A 115 -11.29 -0.31 7.45
N SER A 116 -11.99 0.50 8.23
CA SER A 116 -12.69 1.69 7.78
C SER A 116 -11.67 2.82 7.60
N VAL A 117 -11.55 3.37 6.40
CA VAL A 117 -10.61 4.44 6.04
C VAL A 117 -11.38 5.73 5.81
N THR A 118 -10.97 6.78 6.51
CA THR A 118 -11.51 8.12 6.33
C THR A 118 -10.63 8.89 5.36
N ILE A 119 -11.10 9.07 4.13
CA ILE A 119 -10.33 9.70 3.04
C ILE A 119 -11.24 10.52 2.14
N PHE A 120 -10.75 11.67 1.69
CA PHE A 120 -11.40 12.49 0.68
C PHE A 120 -10.82 12.15 -0.70
N LEU A 121 -11.68 11.66 -1.59
CA LEU A 121 -11.30 11.22 -2.93
C LEU A 121 -11.91 12.15 -3.99
N LYS A 122 -11.13 12.49 -5.01
CA LYS A 122 -11.63 13.16 -6.22
C LYS A 122 -12.67 12.25 -6.90
N GLU A 123 -13.71 12.83 -7.51
CA GLU A 123 -14.78 12.06 -8.20
C GLU A 123 -14.23 11.09 -9.25
N THR A 124 -13.16 11.47 -9.96
CA THR A 124 -12.47 10.60 -10.93
C THR A 124 -11.92 9.30 -10.35
N ALA A 125 -11.76 9.18 -9.04
CA ALA A 125 -11.28 7.98 -8.38
C ALA A 125 -12.32 6.86 -8.32
N THR A 126 -13.61 7.21 -8.26
CA THR A 126 -14.73 6.25 -8.14
C THR A 126 -15.33 5.84 -9.49
N LEU A 127 -14.96 6.55 -10.56
CA LEU A 127 -15.40 6.28 -11.93
C LEU A 127 -14.49 5.30 -12.70
N LEU A 128 -13.45 4.78 -12.04
CA LEU A 128 -12.54 3.74 -12.55
C LEU A 128 -13.17 2.34 -12.42
#